data_AF-A0A0G1U9B3-F1
#
_entry.id   AF-A0A0G1U9B3-F1
#
_cell.length_a   1.000
_cell.length_b   1.000
_cell.length_c   1.000
_cell.angle_alpha   90.00
_cell.angle_beta   90.00
_cell.angle_gamma   90.00
#
_symmetry.space_group_name_H-M   'P 1'
#
loop_
_entity.id
_entity.type
_entity.pdbx_description
1 polymer ?
#
loop_
_entity_poly.entity_id
_entity_poly.type
_entity_poly.pdbx_seq_one_letter_code
_entity_poly.pdbx_strand_id
1 'polypeptide(L)'
;MASKIRDEVKLDKFNLAVIAERNYEDAYQYFLEAWDTSVSDLDPQRYDETVGKYLFVVCELPKAKCDPTHNPKAQVANFGWSKVEAEWEVGGVILYKLAHVQ
;
A
#
# COMPACT_ATOMS: atom_id res chain seq x y z
N MET A 1 -12.92 0.50 -2.56
CA MET A 1 -11.45 0.39 -2.69
C MET A 1 -10.89 -0.76 -1.86
N ALA A 2 -11.06 -0.79 -0.54
CA ALA A 2 -10.50 -1.88 0.28
C ALA A 2 -11.05 -3.28 -0.09
N SER A 3 -12.25 -3.38 -0.68
CA SER A 3 -12.80 -4.65 -1.17
C SER A 3 -11.97 -5.22 -2.32
N LYS A 4 -11.44 -4.34 -3.17
CA LYS A 4 -10.55 -4.70 -4.27
C LYS A 4 -9.20 -5.18 -3.76
N ILE A 5 -8.65 -4.57 -2.70
CA ILE A 5 -7.43 -5.04 -2.03
C ILE A 5 -7.65 -6.46 -1.52
N ARG A 6 -8.75 -6.72 -0.79
CA ARG A 6 -9.08 -8.06 -0.31
C ARG A 6 -9.17 -9.11 -1.43
N ASP A 7 -9.77 -8.78 -2.56
CA ASP A 7 -9.91 -9.72 -3.68
C ASP A 7 -8.55 -10.07 -4.33
N GLU A 8 -7.61 -9.13 -4.33
CA GLU A 8 -6.24 -9.36 -4.83
C GLU A 8 -5.34 -10.08 -3.81
N VAL A 9 -5.62 -9.91 -2.52
CA VAL A 9 -4.84 -10.52 -1.43
C VAL A 9 -5.38 -11.93 -1.14
N LYS A 10 -4.83 -12.91 -1.86
CA LYS A 10 -5.07 -14.34 -1.61
C LYS A 10 -4.28 -14.86 -0.38
N LEU A 11 -4.44 -14.22 0.78
CA LEU A 11 -3.79 -14.58 2.07
C LEU A 11 -2.29 -14.25 2.18
N ASP A 12 -1.69 -13.61 1.18
CA ASP A 12 -0.29 -13.17 1.26
C ASP A 12 -0.17 -11.90 2.13
N LYS A 13 0.84 -11.83 3.01
CA LYS A 13 1.17 -10.59 3.73
C LYS A 13 1.45 -9.46 2.74
N PHE A 14 0.86 -8.29 2.99
CA PHE A 14 1.07 -7.08 2.21
C PHE A 14 1.20 -5.86 3.11
N ASN A 15 1.90 -4.85 2.63
CA ASN A 15 1.98 -3.56 3.30
C ASN A 15 1.01 -2.57 2.63
N LEU A 16 0.64 -1.53 3.36
CA LEU A 16 -0.18 -0.43 2.85
C LEU A 16 0.58 0.89 2.98
N ALA A 17 0.45 1.76 1.97
CA ALA A 17 0.81 3.16 2.07
C ALA A 17 -0.34 4.05 1.57
N VAL A 18 -0.52 5.21 2.17
CA VAL A 18 -1.53 6.18 1.74
C VAL A 18 -0.87 7.51 1.41
N ILE A 19 -0.94 7.90 0.14
CA ILE A 19 -0.54 9.19 -0.40
C ILE A 19 -1.79 10.07 -0.49
N ALA A 20 -1.96 10.94 0.50
CA ALA A 20 -3.07 11.87 0.59
C ALA A 20 -2.58 13.21 1.14
N GLU A 21 -3.38 14.27 0.96
CA GLU A 21 -3.10 15.59 1.55
C GLU A 21 -3.16 15.57 3.09
N ARG A 22 -3.91 14.60 3.66
CA ARG A 22 -4.04 14.39 5.09
C ARG A 22 -3.73 12.93 5.42
N ASN A 23 -3.11 12.69 6.57
CA ASN A 23 -2.68 11.35 6.95
C ASN A 23 -3.87 10.52 7.45
N TYR A 24 -4.56 9.83 6.54
CA TYR A 24 -5.69 8.93 6.84
C TYR A 24 -5.28 7.46 6.92
N GLU A 25 -3.99 7.18 7.02
CA GLU A 25 -3.43 5.83 7.00
C GLU A 25 -4.09 4.92 8.06
N ASP A 26 -4.21 5.43 9.29
CA ASP A 26 -4.86 4.74 10.42
C ASP A 26 -6.32 4.37 10.12
N ALA A 27 -7.05 5.21 9.37
CA ALA A 27 -8.43 4.93 9.00
C ALA A 27 -8.50 3.76 8.02
N TYR A 28 -7.60 3.73 7.03
CA TYR A 28 -7.54 2.62 6.07
C TYR A 28 -7.09 1.32 6.71
N GLN A 29 -6.09 1.39 7.59
CA GLN A 29 -5.61 0.24 8.36
C GLN A 29 -6.74 -0.35 9.21
N TYR A 30 -7.49 0.49 9.93
CA TYR A 30 -8.64 0.05 10.72
C TYR A 30 -9.66 -0.76 9.89
N PHE A 31 -10.00 -0.31 8.67
CA PHE A 31 -10.94 -1.04 7.81
C PHE A 31 -10.35 -2.35 7.26
N LEU A 32 -9.04 -2.41 7.01
CA LEU A 32 -8.37 -3.61 6.51
C LEU A 32 -8.18 -4.67 7.60
N GLU A 33 -7.86 -4.26 8.82
CA GLU A 33 -7.82 -5.11 10.01
C GLU A 33 -9.22 -5.62 10.35
N ALA A 34 -10.24 -4.75 10.32
CA ALA A 34 -11.63 -5.15 10.51
C ALA A 34 -12.13 -6.18 9.48
N TRP A 35 -11.44 -6.31 8.34
CA TRP A 35 -11.77 -7.25 7.28
C TRP A 35 -10.86 -8.49 7.25
N ASP A 36 -10.11 -8.72 8.33
CA ASP A 36 -9.24 -9.90 8.53
C ASP A 36 -8.20 -10.07 7.40
N THR A 37 -7.75 -8.96 6.83
CA THR A 37 -6.71 -8.99 5.79
C THR A 37 -5.33 -9.08 6.43
N SER A 38 -4.37 -9.73 5.76
CA SER A 38 -2.98 -9.87 6.23
C SER A 38 -2.15 -8.58 6.06
N VAL A 39 -2.76 -7.42 6.32
CA VAL A 39 -2.06 -6.14 6.31
C VAL A 39 -1.06 -6.11 7.47
N SER A 40 0.17 -5.70 7.19
CA SER A 40 1.19 -5.51 8.23
C SER A 40 1.87 -4.17 8.07
N ASP A 41 2.12 -3.51 9.20
CA ASP A 41 2.96 -2.31 9.23
C ASP A 41 4.41 -2.68 8.94
N LEU A 42 5.01 -1.95 8.00
CA LEU A 42 6.39 -2.17 7.61
C LEU A 42 7.32 -1.55 8.65
N ASP A 43 7.95 -2.40 9.47
CA ASP A 43 8.93 -1.98 10.46
C ASP A 43 10.34 -2.18 9.89
N PRO A 44 11.09 -1.10 9.59
CA PRO A 44 12.48 -1.22 9.14
C PRO A 44 13.38 -1.90 10.20
N GLN A 45 12.97 -1.85 11.47
CA GLN A 45 13.45 -2.64 12.61
C GLN A 45 13.52 -4.16 12.34
N ARG A 46 12.47 -4.64 11.69
CA ARG A 46 12.12 -6.06 11.51
C ARG A 46 11.70 -6.29 10.06
N TYR A 47 12.51 -5.78 9.13
CA TYR A 47 12.18 -5.72 7.72
C TYR A 47 11.76 -7.08 7.17
N ASP A 48 12.58 -8.12 7.36
CA ASP A 48 12.31 -9.47 6.82
C ASP A 48 11.04 -10.12 7.39
N GLU A 49 10.55 -9.66 8.53
CA GLU A 49 9.36 -10.21 9.21
C GLU A 49 8.07 -9.44 8.86
N THR A 50 8.23 -8.17 8.51
CA THR A 50 7.13 -7.20 8.30
C THR A 50 6.95 -6.80 6.84
N VAL A 51 7.94 -7.05 5.99
CA VAL A 51 7.83 -6.85 4.54
C VAL A 51 6.85 -7.84 3.95
N GLY A 52 5.84 -7.29 3.28
CA GLY A 52 4.88 -8.03 2.49
C GLY A 52 5.43 -8.32 1.11
N LYS A 53 4.82 -9.30 0.44
CA LYS A 53 5.15 -9.60 -0.96
C LYS A 53 4.76 -8.45 -1.91
N TYR A 54 3.74 -7.71 -1.51
CA TYR A 54 3.19 -6.58 -2.24
C TYR A 54 3.02 -5.37 -1.31
N LEU A 55 3.19 -4.18 -1.87
CA LEU A 55 2.83 -2.91 -1.24
C LEU A 55 1.65 -2.31 -2.01
N PHE A 56 0.52 -2.13 -1.34
CA PHE A 56 -0.62 -1.42 -1.90
C PHE A 56 -0.50 0.06 -1.55
N VAL A 57 -0.51 0.92 -2.57
CA VAL A 57 -0.45 2.38 -2.38
C VAL A 57 -1.76 3.00 -2.80
N VAL A 58 -2.45 3.60 -1.84
CA VAL A 58 -3.65 4.38 -2.08
C VAL A 58 -3.22 5.82 -2.34
N CYS A 59 -3.53 6.36 -3.51
CA CYS A 59 -3.33 7.76 -3.82
C CYS A 59 -4.68 8.49 -3.92
N GLU A 60 -4.89 9.44 -3.02
CA GLU A 60 -6.07 10.34 -3.04
C GLU A 60 -5.79 11.66 -3.77
N LEU A 61 -4.52 11.90 -4.14
CA LEU A 61 -4.13 13.06 -4.92
C LEU A 61 -4.40 12.85 -6.42
N PRO A 62 -4.41 13.92 -7.23
CA PRO A 62 -4.44 13.78 -8.68
C PRO A 62 -3.27 12.92 -9.17
N LYS A 63 -3.49 12.06 -10.19
CA LYS A 63 -2.48 11.14 -10.75
C LYS A 63 -1.12 11.78 -11.00
N ALA A 64 -1.10 13.05 -11.45
CA ALA A 64 0.12 13.82 -11.68
C ALA A 64 0.99 14.07 -10.43
N LYS A 65 0.42 13.92 -9.24
CA LYS A 65 1.09 14.04 -7.93
C LYS A 65 1.27 12.69 -7.23
N CYS A 66 0.81 11.59 -7.85
CA CYS A 66 0.97 10.25 -7.32
C CYS A 66 2.26 9.65 -7.88
N ASP A 67 3.32 9.64 -7.08
CA ASP A 67 4.51 8.82 -7.36
C ASP A 67 4.61 7.76 -6.26
N PRO A 68 4.12 6.53 -6.50
CA PRO A 68 4.16 5.45 -5.52
C PRO A 68 5.53 4.77 -5.45
N THR A 69 6.48 5.10 -6.33
CA THR A 69 7.81 4.46 -6.41
C THR A 69 8.94 5.35 -5.89
N HIS A 70 8.80 6.68 -5.96
CA HIS A 70 9.78 7.64 -5.46
C HIS A 70 9.20 8.54 -4.36
N ASN A 71 8.15 8.07 -3.68
CA ASN A 71 7.54 8.85 -2.61
C ASN A 71 8.46 8.94 -1.38
N PRO A 72 8.63 10.12 -0.76
CA PRO A 72 9.38 10.25 0.48
C PRO A 72 8.66 9.67 1.70
N LYS A 73 7.43 9.15 1.56
CA LYS A 73 6.72 8.50 2.66
C LYS A 73 7.46 7.26 3.17
N ALA A 74 7.48 7.11 4.49
CA ALA A 74 8.21 6.05 5.18
C ALA A 74 7.82 4.65 4.67
N GLN A 75 6.54 4.39 4.42
CA GLN A 75 6.03 3.09 3.97
C GLN A 75 6.56 2.72 2.58
N VAL A 76 6.64 3.70 1.66
CA VAL A 76 7.19 3.50 0.31
C VAL A 76 8.71 3.37 0.36
N ALA A 77 9.37 4.26 1.09
CA ALA A 77 10.83 4.26 1.22
C ALA A 77 11.35 2.99 1.91
N ASN A 78 10.68 2.55 2.98
CA ASN A 78 11.06 1.36 3.72
C ASN A 78 10.81 0.09 2.91
N PHE A 79 9.80 0.06 2.01
CA PHE A 79 9.53 -1.11 1.17
C PHE A 79 10.62 -1.34 0.12
N GLY A 80 11.49 -0.35 -0.09
CA GLY A 80 12.63 -0.48 -0.97
C GLY A 80 12.25 -0.50 -2.44
N TRP A 81 13.11 -1.11 -3.25
CA TRP A 81 12.97 -1.13 -4.70
C TRP A 81 11.74 -1.91 -5.11
N SER A 82 10.80 -1.22 -5.74
CA SER A 82 9.53 -1.79 -6.13
C SER A 82 9.11 -1.34 -7.52
N LYS A 83 8.29 -2.16 -8.17
CA LYS A 83 7.71 -1.87 -9.49
C LYS A 83 6.20 -1.89 -9.40
N VAL A 84 5.53 -1.02 -10.15
CA VAL A 84 4.08 -1.06 -10.30
C VAL A 84 3.71 -2.31 -11.10
N GLU A 85 3.08 -3.26 -10.44
CA GLU A 85 2.53 -4.48 -11.06
C GLU A 85 1.14 -4.21 -11.64
N ALA A 86 0.34 -3.38 -10.97
CA ALA A 86 -0.98 -2.99 -11.43
C ALA A 86 -1.43 -1.63 -10.86
N GLU A 87 -2.34 -0.96 -11.56
CA GLU A 87 -3.05 0.25 -11.10
C GLU A 87 -4.55 0.13 -11.36
N TRP A 88 -5.37 0.67 -10.45
CA TRP A 88 -6.82 0.76 -10.60
C TRP A 88 -7.33 2.10 -10.09
N GLU A 89 -8.34 2.66 -10.76
CA GLU A 89 -9.08 3.81 -10.24
C GLU A 89 -10.38 3.32 -9.59
N VAL A 90 -10.56 3.61 -8.30
CA VAL A 90 -11.72 3.12 -7.54
C VAL A 90 -12.33 4.26 -6.74
N GLY A 91 -13.46 4.79 -7.22
CA GLY A 91 -14.21 5.82 -6.47
C GLY A 91 -13.48 7.16 -6.35
N GLY A 92 -12.71 7.54 -7.38
CA GLY A 92 -11.99 8.82 -7.43
C GLY A 92 -10.59 8.81 -6.80
N VAL A 93 -10.15 7.66 -6.28
CA VAL A 93 -8.79 7.45 -5.78
C VAL A 93 -8.08 6.38 -6.61
N ILE A 94 -6.75 6.43 -6.65
CA ILE A 94 -5.93 5.52 -7.45
C ILE A 94 -5.28 4.51 -6.51
N LEU A 95 -5.50 3.23 -6.76
CA LEU A 95 -4.88 2.13 -6.04
C LEU A 95 -3.76 1.54 -6.90
N TYR A 96 -2.53 1.57 -6.39
CA TYR A 96 -1.38 0.92 -6.99
C TYR A 96 -1.05 -0.36 -6.25
N LYS A 97 -0.68 -1.40 -6.98
CA LYS A 97 -0.06 -2.61 -6.45
C LYS A 97 1.40 -2.62 -6.87
N LEU A 98 2.29 -2.49 -5.91
CA LEU A 98 3.72 -2.58 -6.11
C LEU A 98 4.18 -4.00 -5.75
N ALA A 99 5.02 -4.58 -6.59
CA ALA A 99 5.73 -5.82 -6.28
C ALA A 99 7.17 -5.46 -5.87
N HIS A 100 7.64 -6.10 -4.81
CA HIS A 100 9.02 -5.98 -4.37
C HIS A 100 9.96 -6.55 -5.45
N VAL A 101 10.99 -5.80 -5.84
CA VAL A 101 11.99 -6.23 -6.83
C VAL A 101 13.26 -6.60 -6.06
N GLN A 102 13.39 -7.88 -5.73
CA GLN A 102 14.62 -8.46 -5.18
C GLN A 102 15.31 -9.31 -6.25
#